data_AF-A0A3D2G3V2-F1
#
_entry.id   AF-A0A3D2G3V2-F1
#
_cell.length_a   1.000
_cell.length_b   1.000
_cell.length_c   1.000
_cell.angle_alpha   90.00
_cell.angle_beta   90.00
_cell.angle_gamma   90.00
#
_symmetry.space_group_name_H-M   'P 1'
#
loop_
_entity.id
_entity.type
_entity.pdbx_description
1 polymer ?
#
loop_
_entity_poly.entity_id
_entity_poly.type
_entity_poly.pdbx_seq_one_letter_code
_entity_poly.pdbx_strand_id
1 'polypeptide(L)'
;MKYMADDYEQDQGPNMTLIYMALIMSTVILVVVGMMFLVNKPTRSSSSGSHAQQIATARENNQTQAMVDSVKALVSGSTLTSNQLDIWNLPDTGRETQEIVNDGKNGTVTNQTTGETVIEGNKEVDSDKTADTLAQGKTEVYDMTKKESMQDEDALDDGKHTLVTYQDGSTEWVEINDKLKTNTYDTSKFVYQSPEMKYFVNGKQASWFGVDLSSEQGIVDFEKLKRAGVDYVMIKVGGRGYSSGNIVLDSSFKDYMNGAKNAGLGIGVYFYSQAVDRDEIYDEADTLLELIKDYPVNYPVVFDMESIDGDMARTDALDVSTRTELARVFLKTIKENGYTPMLYGNKEWLVTKLNLEKLQDYDVWLSQEADTPDYPYAYTMWQYTQKGSISGISGNARLNVSLIDYSKK
;
A
#
# COMPACT_ATOMS: atom_id res chain seq x y z
N MET A 1 -31.31 9.62 -70.39
CA MET A 1 -32.40 10.63 -70.26
C MET A 1 -33.15 10.32 -68.96
N LYS A 2 -33.79 11.32 -68.31
CA LYS A 2 -34.67 11.14 -67.12
C LYS A 2 -35.86 10.18 -67.44
N TYR A 3 -36.63 9.59 -66.51
CA TYR A 3 -36.88 9.70 -65.04
C TYR A 3 -37.07 8.26 -64.44
N MET A 4 -36.78 7.99 -63.16
CA MET A 4 -37.67 7.90 -61.95
C MET A 4 -38.98 7.07 -62.08
N ALA A 5 -39.41 6.30 -61.06
CA ALA A 5 -38.86 6.12 -59.69
C ALA A 5 -38.27 4.70 -59.43
N ASP A 6 -38.73 3.74 -58.60
CA ASP A 6 -39.92 3.56 -57.73
C ASP A 6 -39.57 2.61 -56.53
N ASP A 7 -40.40 2.53 -55.47
CA ASP A 7 -40.07 1.89 -54.16
C ASP A 7 -40.27 0.36 -54.03
N TYR A 8 -39.57 -0.30 -53.09
CA TYR A 8 -40.15 -1.05 -51.94
C TYR A 8 -39.08 -1.57 -50.95
N GLU A 9 -39.40 -1.60 -49.65
CA GLU A 9 -38.50 -1.98 -48.55
C GLU A 9 -38.46 -3.50 -48.24
N GLN A 10 -37.30 -4.02 -47.84
CA GLN A 10 -37.16 -4.62 -46.50
C GLN A 10 -35.69 -4.83 -46.10
N ASP A 11 -35.26 -4.20 -45.01
CA ASP A 11 -34.00 -4.48 -44.33
C ASP A 11 -34.26 -5.33 -43.06
N GLN A 12 -33.36 -6.29 -42.77
CA GLN A 12 -33.50 -7.27 -41.69
C GLN A 12 -32.24 -7.26 -40.81
N GLY A 13 -32.14 -6.21 -39.99
CA GLY A 13 -31.02 -5.98 -39.07
C GLY A 13 -30.90 -7.01 -37.92
N PRO A 14 -29.71 -7.15 -37.31
CA PRO A 14 -29.31 -8.33 -36.51
C PRO A 14 -29.88 -8.41 -35.07
N ASN A 15 -31.00 -7.76 -34.76
CA ASN A 15 -31.48 -7.62 -33.38
C ASN A 15 -32.12 -8.88 -32.76
N MET A 16 -32.58 -9.84 -33.57
CA MET A 16 -33.26 -11.04 -33.05
C MET A 16 -32.32 -11.96 -32.24
N THR A 17 -31.07 -12.14 -32.68
CA THR A 17 -30.13 -13.08 -32.08
C THR A 17 -29.75 -12.70 -30.64
N LEU A 18 -29.56 -11.41 -30.38
CA LEU A 18 -29.25 -10.88 -29.04
C LEU A 18 -30.39 -11.09 -28.05
N ILE A 19 -31.64 -10.91 -28.47
CA ILE A 19 -32.82 -11.13 -27.62
C ILE A 19 -32.94 -12.62 -27.23
N TYR A 20 -32.71 -13.53 -28.18
CA TYR A 20 -32.69 -14.97 -27.87
C TYR A 20 -31.54 -15.36 -26.93
N MET A 21 -30.33 -14.82 -27.11
CA MET A 21 -29.23 -15.08 -26.16
C MET A 21 -29.52 -14.53 -24.76
N ALA A 22 -30.12 -13.34 -24.64
CA ALA A 22 -30.50 -12.76 -23.35
C ALA A 22 -31.56 -13.61 -22.61
N LEU A 23 -32.56 -14.13 -23.34
CA LEU A 23 -33.58 -15.03 -22.78
C LEU A 23 -32.99 -16.39 -22.34
N ILE A 24 -32.06 -16.95 -23.12
CA ILE A 24 -31.36 -18.19 -22.76
C ILE A 24 -30.46 -17.97 -21.52
N MET A 25 -29.70 -16.88 -21.46
CA MET A 25 -28.88 -16.56 -20.28
C MET A 25 -29.74 -16.35 -19.03
N SER A 26 -30.84 -15.59 -19.13
CA SER A 26 -31.76 -15.33 -18.02
C SER A 26 -32.40 -16.61 -17.48
N THR A 27 -32.85 -17.51 -18.37
CA THR A 27 -33.42 -18.80 -17.96
C THR A 27 -32.39 -19.74 -17.34
N VAL A 28 -31.14 -19.78 -17.83
CA VAL A 28 -30.04 -20.52 -17.18
C VAL A 28 -29.74 -19.98 -15.78
N ILE A 29 -29.66 -18.65 -15.61
CA ILE A 29 -29.41 -18.02 -14.30
C ILE A 29 -30.52 -18.37 -13.30
N LEU A 30 -31.79 -18.30 -13.71
CA LEU A 30 -32.93 -18.67 -12.86
C LEU A 30 -32.92 -20.16 -12.45
N VAL A 31 -32.49 -21.06 -13.35
CA VAL A 31 -32.32 -22.49 -13.02
C VAL A 31 -31.18 -22.70 -12.02
N VAL A 32 -30.04 -22.04 -12.21
CA VAL A 32 -28.88 -22.14 -11.29
C VAL A 32 -29.24 -21.61 -9.89
N VAL A 33 -29.85 -20.43 -9.79
CA VAL A 33 -30.31 -19.86 -8.52
C VAL A 33 -31.37 -20.75 -7.86
N GLY A 34 -32.30 -21.31 -8.64
CA GLY A 34 -33.30 -22.26 -8.16
C GLY A 34 -32.70 -23.56 -7.60
N MET A 35 -31.65 -24.11 -8.26
CA MET A 35 -30.90 -25.25 -7.72
C MET A 35 -30.14 -24.89 -6.45
N MET A 36 -29.50 -23.71 -6.39
CA MET A 36 -28.79 -23.24 -5.21
C MET A 36 -29.72 -23.12 -3.99
N PHE A 37 -30.96 -22.66 -4.19
CA PHE A 37 -32.02 -22.61 -3.17
C PHE A 37 -32.58 -23.98 -2.76
N LEU A 38 -32.45 -25.01 -3.60
CA LEU A 38 -32.83 -26.39 -3.28
C LEU A 38 -31.71 -27.15 -2.54
N VAL A 39 -30.45 -26.87 -2.86
CA VAL A 39 -29.27 -27.41 -2.17
C VAL A 39 -29.12 -26.81 -0.77
N ASN A 40 -29.42 -25.52 -0.58
CA ASN A 40 -29.32 -24.84 0.72
C ASN A 40 -30.53 -25.10 1.66
N LYS A 41 -31.04 -26.34 1.72
CA LYS A 41 -32.08 -26.75 2.68
C LYS A 41 -31.44 -27.59 3.81
N PRO A 42 -31.39 -27.10 5.06
CA PRO A 42 -30.71 -27.80 6.14
C PRO A 42 -31.40 -29.12 6.47
N THR A 43 -30.65 -30.22 6.38
CA THR A 43 -31.09 -31.55 6.80
C THR A 43 -31.20 -31.61 8.32
N ARG A 44 -32.36 -32.00 8.85
CA ARG A 44 -32.55 -32.21 10.29
C ARG A 44 -31.87 -33.50 10.75
N SER A 45 -30.73 -33.37 11.41
CA SER A 45 -30.27 -34.29 12.45
C SER A 45 -29.98 -33.50 13.74
N SER A 46 -29.96 -34.16 14.90
CA SER A 46 -30.06 -33.48 16.19
C SER A 46 -28.97 -33.88 17.19
N SER A 47 -28.15 -32.93 17.62
CA SER A 47 -27.92 -32.63 19.05
C SER A 47 -27.02 -31.40 19.27
N SER A 48 -27.25 -30.71 20.39
CA SER A 48 -26.31 -29.79 21.10
C SER A 48 -25.42 -28.85 20.26
N GLY A 49 -25.95 -27.65 19.95
CA GLY A 49 -25.17 -26.44 19.66
C GLY A 49 -25.41 -25.37 20.75
N SER A 50 -24.43 -24.50 21.02
CA SER A 50 -24.45 -23.60 22.19
C SER A 50 -25.22 -22.27 21.95
N HIS A 51 -25.49 -21.52 23.04
CA HIS A 51 -26.10 -20.19 22.98
C HIS A 51 -25.33 -19.18 22.09
N ALA A 52 -24.04 -19.37 21.85
CA ALA A 52 -23.24 -18.49 21.00
C ALA A 52 -23.81 -18.39 19.57
N GLN A 53 -24.27 -19.51 19.00
CA GLN A 53 -24.84 -19.56 17.65
C GLN A 53 -26.10 -18.70 17.54
N GLN A 54 -26.97 -18.74 18.57
CA GLN A 54 -28.22 -17.99 18.59
C GLN A 54 -27.99 -16.48 18.76
N ILE A 55 -26.93 -16.08 19.46
CA ILE A 55 -26.57 -14.67 19.65
C ILE A 55 -25.92 -14.08 18.39
N ALA A 56 -25.12 -14.87 17.65
CA ALA A 56 -24.53 -14.44 16.37
C ALA A 56 -25.61 -14.13 15.32
N THR A 57 -26.48 -15.10 15.03
CA THR A 57 -27.57 -14.93 14.04
C THR A 57 -28.59 -13.86 14.46
N ALA A 58 -28.73 -13.57 15.77
CA ALA A 58 -29.55 -12.45 16.25
C ALA A 58 -28.87 -11.07 16.07
N ARG A 59 -27.55 -10.98 15.89
CA ARG A 59 -26.85 -9.73 15.58
C ARG A 59 -26.87 -9.42 14.09
N GLU A 60 -26.53 -10.39 13.25
CA GLU A 60 -26.54 -10.23 11.78
C GLU A 60 -27.90 -9.70 11.27
N ASN A 61 -28.99 -10.40 11.62
CA ASN A 61 -30.34 -10.02 11.16
C ASN A 61 -30.75 -8.59 11.59
N ASN A 62 -30.32 -8.13 12.77
CA ASN A 62 -30.62 -6.77 13.24
C ASN A 62 -29.77 -5.70 12.52
N GLN A 63 -28.49 -5.99 12.22
CA GLN A 63 -27.66 -5.06 11.44
C GLN A 63 -28.13 -4.96 10.00
N THR A 64 -28.46 -6.08 9.34
CA THR A 64 -28.98 -6.09 7.97
C THR A 64 -30.31 -5.33 7.87
N GLN A 65 -31.24 -5.53 8.81
CA GLN A 65 -32.52 -4.80 8.80
C GLN A 65 -32.32 -3.29 9.03
N ALA A 66 -31.48 -2.89 9.99
CA ALA A 66 -31.16 -1.48 10.23
C ALA A 66 -30.49 -0.81 9.02
N MET A 67 -29.63 -1.53 8.29
CA MET A 67 -29.01 -1.04 7.06
C MET A 67 -30.05 -0.87 5.93
N VAL A 68 -30.95 -1.85 5.74
CA VAL A 68 -32.04 -1.78 4.76
C VAL A 68 -32.99 -0.62 5.03
N ASP A 69 -33.41 -0.42 6.29
CA ASP A 69 -34.30 0.69 6.65
C ASP A 69 -33.60 2.06 6.51
N SER A 70 -32.29 2.12 6.76
CA SER A 70 -31.47 3.34 6.54
C SER A 70 -31.37 3.70 5.05
N VAL A 71 -31.08 2.72 4.18
CA VAL A 71 -31.07 2.89 2.71
C VAL A 71 -32.45 3.29 2.19
N LYS A 72 -33.52 2.69 2.74
CA LYS A 72 -34.91 3.01 2.38
C LYS A 72 -35.31 4.44 2.77
N ALA A 73 -34.83 4.93 3.92
CA ALA A 73 -35.03 6.32 4.32
C ALA A 73 -34.31 7.32 3.38
N LEU A 74 -33.08 7.01 2.96
CA LEU A 74 -32.33 7.81 1.99
C LEU A 74 -33.05 7.87 0.62
N VAL A 75 -33.43 6.72 0.06
CA VAL A 75 -34.11 6.63 -1.25
C VAL A 75 -35.49 7.30 -1.23
N SER A 76 -36.20 7.26 -0.09
CA SER A 76 -37.52 7.91 0.02
C SER A 76 -37.45 9.45 0.21
N GLY A 77 -36.26 10.02 0.43
CA GLY A 77 -36.05 11.46 0.54
C GLY A 77 -35.55 12.14 -0.75
N SER A 78 -34.98 11.37 -1.69
CA SER A 78 -34.43 11.90 -2.94
C SER A 78 -35.49 12.03 -4.03
N THR A 79 -35.92 13.25 -4.35
CA THR A 79 -36.84 13.54 -5.47
C THR A 79 -36.13 13.73 -6.82
N LEU A 80 -34.85 13.36 -6.93
CA LEU A 80 -34.05 13.49 -8.13
C LEU A 80 -34.19 12.25 -9.02
N THR A 81 -34.44 12.44 -10.31
CA THR A 81 -34.42 11.36 -11.30
C THR A 81 -33.03 11.24 -11.96
N SER A 82 -32.71 10.10 -12.59
CA SER A 82 -31.41 9.89 -13.27
C SER A 82 -31.06 11.01 -14.25
N ASN A 83 -32.07 11.57 -14.92
CA ASN A 83 -32.00 12.70 -15.86
C ASN A 83 -31.48 14.01 -15.24
N GLN A 84 -31.29 14.07 -13.92
CA GLN A 84 -30.79 15.24 -13.17
C GLN A 84 -29.38 15.02 -12.60
N LEU A 85 -28.72 13.91 -12.95
CA LEU A 85 -27.32 13.60 -12.60
C LEU A 85 -26.39 13.57 -13.83
N ASP A 86 -26.89 13.97 -15.00
CA ASP A 86 -26.09 14.10 -16.23
C ASP A 86 -25.13 15.30 -16.13
N ILE A 87 -23.87 15.00 -15.76
CA ILE A 87 -22.77 15.96 -15.56
C ILE A 87 -22.37 16.75 -16.84
N TRP A 88 -22.98 16.44 -17.98
CA TRP A 88 -22.61 16.93 -19.32
C TRP A 88 -23.49 18.07 -19.84
N ASN A 89 -24.47 18.55 -19.08
CA ASN A 89 -25.29 19.72 -19.43
C ASN A 89 -25.42 20.72 -18.27
N LEU A 90 -24.29 21.31 -17.84
CA LEU A 90 -24.37 22.63 -17.20
C LEU A 90 -24.69 23.69 -18.26
N PRO A 91 -25.49 24.73 -17.95
CA PRO A 91 -25.60 25.90 -18.81
C PRO A 91 -24.23 26.61 -18.87
N ASP A 92 -23.88 27.10 -20.06
CA ASP A 92 -22.59 27.77 -20.31
C ASP A 92 -22.41 28.97 -19.36
N THR A 93 -21.24 29.03 -18.72
CA THR A 93 -20.87 30.10 -17.77
C THR A 93 -20.18 31.28 -18.47
N GLY A 94 -20.60 31.57 -19.70
CA GLY A 94 -20.35 32.85 -20.38
C GLY A 94 -18.89 33.14 -20.68
N ARG A 95 -18.07 32.10 -20.92
CA ARG A 95 -16.67 32.28 -21.35
C ARG A 95 -16.55 32.18 -22.87
N GLU A 96 -16.82 33.28 -23.56
CA GLU A 96 -16.43 33.40 -24.97
C GLU A 96 -14.92 33.21 -25.13
N THR A 97 -14.50 32.14 -25.80
CA THR A 97 -13.15 32.01 -26.34
C THR A 97 -13.02 32.92 -27.56
N GLN A 98 -12.44 34.11 -27.38
CA GLN A 98 -12.01 34.97 -28.49
C GLN A 98 -10.51 34.85 -28.74
N GLU A 99 -10.12 34.97 -30.01
CA GLU A 99 -8.72 34.83 -30.45
C GLU A 99 -7.84 35.97 -29.92
N ILE A 100 -6.56 35.68 -29.65
CA ILE A 100 -5.61 36.69 -29.16
C ILE A 100 -5.18 37.61 -30.32
N VAL A 101 -5.95 38.66 -30.55
CA VAL A 101 -5.54 39.83 -31.33
C VAL A 101 -4.99 40.90 -30.39
N ASN A 102 -3.72 41.25 -30.55
CA ASN A 102 -3.00 42.10 -29.61
C ASN A 102 -3.16 43.60 -29.95
N ASP A 103 -4.15 44.27 -29.34
CA ASP A 103 -4.31 45.73 -29.34
C ASP A 103 -4.11 46.27 -27.90
N GLY A 104 -3.01 47.01 -27.69
CA GLY A 104 -2.52 47.36 -26.35
C GLY A 104 -3.34 48.46 -25.66
N LYS A 105 -4.32 48.07 -24.84
CA LYS A 105 -5.07 48.97 -23.95
C LYS A 105 -5.25 48.35 -22.56
N ASN A 106 -4.78 49.03 -21.51
CA ASN A 106 -4.75 48.51 -20.15
C ASN A 106 -6.16 48.35 -19.55
N GLY A 107 -6.43 47.19 -18.95
CA GLY A 107 -7.64 46.93 -18.17
C GLY A 107 -7.48 47.31 -16.69
N THR A 108 -8.60 47.54 -16.01
CA THR A 108 -8.68 47.71 -14.56
C THR A 108 -9.36 46.48 -13.95
N VAL A 109 -8.84 45.95 -12.83
CA VAL A 109 -9.38 44.74 -12.19
C VAL A 109 -9.77 45.03 -10.75
N THR A 110 -10.96 44.58 -10.35
CA THR A 110 -11.51 44.72 -8.98
C THR A 110 -11.75 43.35 -8.37
N ASN A 111 -11.23 43.11 -7.16
CA ASN A 111 -11.45 41.88 -6.41
C ASN A 111 -12.85 41.88 -5.78
N GLN A 112 -13.73 40.96 -6.18
CA GLN A 112 -15.12 40.92 -5.71
C GLN A 112 -15.30 40.46 -4.26
N THR A 113 -14.25 39.95 -3.61
CA THR A 113 -14.29 39.53 -2.19
C THR A 113 -13.81 40.62 -1.24
N THR A 114 -12.87 41.49 -1.66
CA THR A 114 -12.33 42.58 -0.82
C THR A 114 -12.77 43.99 -1.26
N GLY A 115 -13.27 44.15 -2.49
CA GLY A 115 -13.66 45.44 -3.06
C GLY A 115 -12.48 46.29 -3.59
N GLU A 116 -11.24 45.83 -3.42
CA GLU A 116 -10.06 46.56 -3.84
C GLU A 116 -9.86 46.51 -5.36
N THR A 117 -9.36 47.61 -5.92
CA THR A 117 -9.20 47.80 -7.37
C THR A 117 -7.77 48.19 -7.70
N VAL A 118 -7.17 47.51 -8.67
CA VAL A 118 -5.79 47.75 -9.11
C VAL A 118 -5.79 48.21 -10.56
N ILE A 119 -4.99 49.25 -10.83
CA ILE A 119 -4.66 49.76 -12.17
C ILE A 119 -3.17 49.58 -12.35
N GLU A 120 -2.76 48.82 -13.37
CA GLU A 120 -1.36 48.46 -13.57
C GLU A 120 -0.65 49.36 -14.59
N GLY A 121 0.55 49.81 -14.23
CA GLY A 121 1.55 50.35 -15.14
C GLY A 121 1.79 51.86 -15.09
N ASN A 122 2.86 52.26 -14.40
CA ASN A 122 3.90 53.04 -15.07
C ASN A 122 5.28 52.71 -14.49
N LYS A 123 6.34 52.83 -15.30
CA LYS A 123 7.74 52.67 -14.88
C LYS A 123 8.44 54.02 -14.84
N GLU A 124 8.98 54.38 -13.68
CA GLU A 124 10.36 54.90 -13.60
C GLU A 124 10.91 54.72 -12.18
N VAL A 125 12.21 54.95 -11.99
CA VAL A 125 13.00 54.41 -10.87
C VAL A 125 13.30 55.46 -9.81
N ASP A 126 13.08 55.11 -8.55
CA ASP A 126 13.99 55.49 -7.47
C ASP A 126 14.13 54.32 -6.47
N SER A 127 15.02 54.51 -5.50
CA SER A 127 15.66 53.52 -4.64
C SER A 127 15.08 53.46 -3.21
N ASP A 128 15.52 52.45 -2.46
CA ASP A 128 15.23 52.16 -1.05
C ASP A 128 13.83 51.66 -0.64
N LYS A 129 13.87 50.57 0.14
CA LYS A 129 12.80 49.89 0.92
C LYS A 129 11.88 48.91 0.17
N THR A 130 12.13 47.63 0.44
CA THR A 130 11.25 46.48 0.16
C THR A 130 10.03 46.45 1.11
N ALA A 131 9.08 45.56 0.81
CA ALA A 131 7.76 45.49 1.47
C ALA A 131 7.76 44.96 2.93
N ASP A 132 8.92 44.75 3.54
CA ASP A 132 9.11 44.11 4.87
C ASP A 132 8.62 44.96 6.06
N THR A 133 7.99 46.12 5.82
CA THR A 133 7.68 47.14 6.85
C THR A 133 6.21 47.24 7.25
N LEU A 134 5.35 46.31 6.82
CA LEU A 134 3.90 46.31 7.15
C LEU A 134 3.38 45.05 7.87
N ALA A 135 4.22 44.03 8.13
CA ALA A 135 3.85 42.86 8.93
C ALA A 135 4.20 43.06 10.42
N GLN A 136 3.34 43.76 11.18
CA GLN A 136 3.48 43.82 12.64
C GLN A 136 3.19 42.43 13.24
N GLY A 137 4.26 41.69 13.56
CA GLY A 137 4.24 40.24 13.67
C GLY A 137 3.22 39.64 14.65
N LYS A 138 2.36 38.76 14.14
CA LYS A 138 1.56 37.82 14.95
C LYS A 138 1.03 36.58 14.20
N THR A 139 1.89 35.91 13.44
CA THR A 139 1.68 34.54 12.94
C THR A 139 3.02 33.82 12.92
N GLU A 140 3.20 32.82 13.78
CA GLU A 140 4.34 31.89 13.69
C GLU A 140 4.06 30.89 12.57
N VAL A 141 4.52 31.23 11.36
CA VAL A 141 4.73 30.24 10.29
C VAL A 141 6.08 29.58 10.56
N TYR A 142 6.12 28.25 10.59
CA TYR A 142 7.38 27.51 10.66
C TYR A 142 8.12 27.64 9.32
N ASP A 143 9.01 28.63 9.25
CA ASP A 143 9.78 28.94 8.05
C ASP A 143 10.91 27.92 7.85
N MET A 144 10.67 26.92 6.99
CA MET A 144 11.67 25.92 6.63
C MET A 144 12.74 26.45 5.65
N THR A 145 12.69 27.72 5.26
CA THR A 145 13.58 28.27 4.22
C THR A 145 14.97 28.64 4.73
N LYS A 146 15.26 28.51 6.03
CA LYS A 146 16.62 28.63 6.59
C LYS A 146 17.43 27.32 6.50
N LYS A 147 17.34 26.63 5.36
CA LYS A 147 18.28 25.56 4.98
C LYS A 147 19.61 26.21 4.62
N GLU A 148 20.41 26.49 5.65
CA GLU A 148 21.82 26.84 5.46
C GLU A 148 22.50 25.68 4.74
N SER A 149 22.86 25.91 3.48
CA SER A 149 23.46 24.90 2.62
C SER A 149 24.87 24.61 3.11
N MET A 150 25.01 23.60 3.97
CA MET A 150 26.28 22.99 4.30
C MET A 150 26.82 22.27 3.06
N GLN A 151 27.48 23.06 2.19
CA GLN A 151 28.33 22.57 1.11
C GLN A 151 29.64 22.07 1.70
N ASP A 152 29.60 20.91 2.36
CA ASP A 152 30.77 20.08 2.62
C ASP A 152 30.33 18.62 2.48
N GLU A 153 31.01 17.87 1.60
CA GLU A 153 30.77 16.42 1.39
C GLU A 153 31.46 15.57 2.49
N ASP A 154 31.99 16.22 3.53
CA ASP A 154 32.60 15.57 4.69
C ASP A 154 31.53 14.85 5.53
N ALA A 155 31.82 13.60 5.89
CA ALA A 155 30.86 12.75 6.58
C ALA A 155 30.59 13.23 8.02
N LEU A 156 29.34 13.61 8.31
CA LEU A 156 28.84 13.89 9.66
C LEU A 156 28.59 12.60 10.46
N ASP A 157 29.61 11.74 10.55
CA ASP A 157 29.67 10.60 11.47
C ASP A 157 29.94 11.08 12.90
N ASP A 158 29.05 11.95 13.40
CA ASP A 158 29.10 12.53 14.75
C ASP A 158 28.36 11.68 15.80
N GLY A 159 27.84 10.52 15.37
CA GLY A 159 27.00 9.62 16.16
C GLY A 159 25.57 10.15 16.42
N LYS A 160 25.18 11.29 15.84
CA LYS A 160 23.84 11.89 15.97
C LYS A 160 23.11 12.05 14.64
N HIS A 161 23.79 11.94 13.51
CA HIS A 161 23.17 11.97 12.19
C HIS A 161 23.32 10.63 11.48
N THR A 162 22.41 10.32 10.57
CA THR A 162 22.50 9.17 9.68
C THR A 162 22.31 9.61 8.23
N LEU A 163 23.17 9.14 7.33
CA LEU A 163 23.10 9.47 5.92
C LEU A 163 21.94 8.72 5.25
N VAL A 164 20.94 9.43 4.75
CA VAL A 164 19.89 8.86 3.91
C VAL A 164 20.24 9.12 2.45
N THR A 165 20.13 8.08 1.61
CA THR A 165 20.18 8.20 0.15
C THR A 165 18.76 8.04 -0.38
N TYR A 166 18.33 8.95 -1.26
CA TYR A 166 17.02 8.94 -1.88
C TYR A 166 17.01 8.17 -3.22
N GLN A 167 15.83 7.78 -3.69
CA GLN A 167 15.63 7.14 -5.02
C GLN A 167 16.26 7.92 -6.20
N ASP A 168 16.40 9.24 -6.13
CA ASP A 168 17.03 10.07 -7.17
C ASP A 168 18.58 10.10 -7.12
N GLY A 169 19.17 9.44 -6.11
CA GLY A 169 20.61 9.42 -5.85
C GLY A 169 21.12 10.61 -5.05
N SER A 170 20.26 11.56 -4.64
CA SER A 170 20.61 12.61 -3.69
C SER A 170 20.80 12.02 -2.27
N THR A 171 21.48 12.77 -1.39
CA THR A 171 21.70 12.34 0.00
C THR A 171 21.44 13.48 0.99
N GLU A 172 21.04 13.12 2.21
CA GLU A 172 20.82 14.05 3.32
C GLU A 172 21.24 13.43 4.65
N TRP A 173 21.91 14.20 5.51
CA TRP A 173 22.20 13.82 6.89
C TRP A 173 20.99 14.12 7.78
N VAL A 174 20.30 13.08 8.23
CA VAL A 174 19.09 13.20 9.06
C VAL A 174 19.43 12.97 10.53
N GLU A 175 18.93 13.83 11.43
CA GLU A 175 19.13 13.69 12.88
C GLU A 175 18.51 12.39 13.43
N ILE A 176 19.26 11.69 14.28
CA ILE A 176 18.87 10.45 14.95
C ILE A 176 18.00 10.81 16.16
N ASN A 177 16.74 10.39 16.11
CA ASN A 177 15.75 10.65 17.16
C ASN A 177 16.06 9.81 18.41
N ASP A 178 16.49 10.48 19.48
CA ASP A 178 16.92 9.86 20.75
C ASP A 178 15.83 9.08 21.49
N LYS A 179 14.55 9.32 21.17
CA LYS A 179 13.40 8.58 21.69
C LYS A 179 13.17 7.23 21.02
N LEU A 180 13.82 6.97 19.89
CA LEU A 180 13.71 5.70 19.17
C LEU A 180 14.73 4.71 19.71
N LYS A 181 14.28 3.49 20.01
CA LYS A 181 15.14 2.38 20.39
C LYS A 181 16.20 2.14 19.31
N THR A 182 17.47 2.40 19.62
CA THR A 182 18.60 2.15 18.73
C THR A 182 18.85 0.67 18.51
N ASN A 183 19.52 0.32 17.41
CA ASN A 183 20.08 -1.01 17.22
C ASN A 183 21.27 -1.20 18.19
N THR A 184 21.51 -2.43 18.63
CA THR A 184 22.62 -2.78 19.54
C THR A 184 23.49 -3.90 18.98
N TYR A 185 23.60 -3.97 17.65
CA TYR A 185 24.37 -5.01 16.97
C TYR A 185 25.82 -4.56 16.79
N ASP A 186 26.75 -5.43 17.17
CA ASP A 186 28.16 -5.21 16.90
C ASP A 186 28.44 -5.64 15.47
N THR A 187 28.69 -4.68 14.59
CA THR A 187 28.88 -4.92 13.14
C THR A 187 30.00 -5.92 12.85
N SER A 188 31.04 -5.98 13.70
CA SER A 188 32.14 -6.95 13.58
C SER A 188 31.75 -8.41 13.86
N LYS A 189 30.53 -8.65 14.37
CA LYS A 189 29.97 -9.99 14.61
C LYS A 189 29.07 -10.48 13.48
N PHE A 190 28.81 -9.67 12.44
CA PHE A 190 28.30 -10.16 11.17
C PHE A 190 29.43 -10.82 10.38
N VAL A 191 29.17 -12.01 9.84
CA VAL A 191 30.14 -12.80 9.08
C VAL A 191 29.45 -13.43 7.88
N TYR A 192 29.78 -12.98 6.67
CA TYR A 192 29.27 -13.58 5.44
C TYR A 192 29.97 -14.91 5.14
N GLN A 193 29.18 -15.97 5.00
CA GLN A 193 29.60 -17.32 4.63
C GLN A 193 28.74 -17.80 3.46
N SER A 194 29.06 -17.27 2.27
CA SER A 194 28.27 -17.38 1.03
C SER A 194 27.51 -18.71 0.85
N PRO A 195 26.17 -18.69 0.70
CA PRO A 195 25.32 -17.50 0.53
C PRO A 195 24.81 -16.87 1.84
N GLU A 196 25.14 -17.41 3.01
CA GLU A 196 24.52 -17.08 4.31
C GLU A 196 25.21 -15.91 5.02
N MET A 197 24.45 -14.90 5.45
CA MET A 197 24.93 -13.90 6.42
C MET A 197 24.67 -14.38 7.85
N LYS A 198 25.71 -14.44 8.69
CA LYS A 198 25.62 -14.92 10.08
C LYS A 198 25.87 -13.81 11.09
N TYR A 199 25.22 -13.90 12.24
CA TYR A 199 25.54 -13.11 13.42
C TYR A 199 25.95 -14.03 14.58
N PHE A 200 26.98 -13.65 15.33
CA PHE A 200 27.52 -14.44 16.44
C PHE A 200 27.37 -13.75 17.80
N VAL A 201 27.00 -14.51 18.84
CA VAL A 201 27.00 -14.06 20.23
C VAL A 201 27.75 -15.09 21.07
N ASN A 202 28.75 -14.64 21.84
CA ASN A 202 29.58 -15.48 22.71
C ASN A 202 30.15 -16.73 22.02
N GLY A 203 30.56 -16.59 20.75
CA GLY A 203 31.14 -17.67 19.94
C GLY A 203 30.12 -18.68 19.37
N LYS A 204 28.82 -18.42 19.48
CA LYS A 204 27.74 -19.24 18.88
C LYS A 204 26.98 -18.44 17.84
N GLN A 205 26.51 -19.10 16.78
CA GLN A 205 25.56 -18.49 15.84
C GLN A 205 24.28 -18.12 16.58
N ALA A 206 23.82 -16.90 16.37
CA ALA A 206 22.64 -16.29 16.97
C ALA A 206 21.80 -15.61 15.87
N SER A 207 21.71 -16.29 14.73
CA SER A 207 21.02 -15.84 13.52
C SER A 207 20.48 -17.02 12.73
N TRP A 208 19.41 -16.77 11.99
CA TRP A 208 18.70 -17.73 11.15
C TRP A 208 18.70 -17.26 9.71
N PHE A 209 18.89 -18.19 8.78
CA PHE A 209 19.01 -17.88 7.35
C PHE A 209 17.64 -17.98 6.66
N GLY A 210 17.26 -16.95 5.91
CA GLY A 210 15.97 -16.92 5.20
C GLY A 210 16.08 -16.43 3.77
N VAL A 211 15.02 -16.68 3.01
CA VAL A 211 14.79 -16.08 1.69
C VAL A 211 13.39 -15.48 1.61
N ASP A 212 13.22 -14.36 0.92
CA ASP A 212 11.90 -13.83 0.58
C ASP A 212 11.54 -14.14 -0.87
N LEU A 213 10.26 -14.42 -1.09
CA LEU A 213 9.77 -15.11 -2.29
C LEU A 213 8.47 -14.48 -2.78
N SER A 214 8.49 -14.06 -4.05
CA SER A 214 7.31 -13.74 -4.86
C SER A 214 7.31 -14.59 -6.14
N SER A 215 6.27 -14.44 -6.96
CA SER A 215 6.19 -14.98 -8.31
C SER A 215 7.38 -14.62 -9.22
N GLU A 216 8.19 -13.61 -8.87
CA GLU A 216 9.46 -13.28 -9.55
C GLU A 216 10.51 -14.41 -9.47
N GLN A 217 10.53 -15.20 -8.39
CA GLN A 217 11.45 -16.35 -8.25
C GLN A 217 11.00 -17.59 -9.06
N GLY A 218 9.81 -17.56 -9.67
CA GLY A 218 9.31 -18.59 -10.58
C GLY A 218 9.13 -19.96 -9.92
N ILE A 219 9.96 -20.94 -10.31
CA ILE A 219 9.89 -22.32 -9.79
C ILE A 219 10.97 -22.50 -8.72
N VAL A 220 10.52 -22.73 -7.48
CA VAL A 220 11.37 -22.85 -6.29
C VAL A 220 11.36 -24.29 -5.75
N ASP A 221 12.54 -24.85 -5.53
CA ASP A 221 12.77 -26.15 -4.90
C ASP A 221 13.08 -25.96 -3.41
N PHE A 222 12.03 -25.95 -2.59
CA PHE A 222 12.09 -25.77 -1.13
C PHE A 222 12.91 -26.86 -0.42
N GLU A 223 12.95 -28.06 -1.00
CA GLU A 223 13.76 -29.18 -0.54
C GLU A 223 15.27 -28.90 -0.74
N LYS A 224 15.67 -28.27 -1.86
CA LYS A 224 17.03 -27.75 -2.05
C LYS A 224 17.31 -26.57 -1.12
N LEU A 225 16.38 -25.63 -0.92
CA LEU A 225 16.55 -24.53 0.04
C LEU A 225 16.83 -25.04 1.46
N LYS A 226 16.05 -26.02 1.95
CA LYS A 226 16.27 -26.62 3.27
C LYS A 226 17.65 -27.29 3.38
N ARG A 227 18.10 -27.98 2.32
CA ARG A 227 19.45 -28.57 2.25
C ARG A 227 20.58 -27.53 2.08
N ALA A 228 20.27 -26.34 1.58
CA ALA A 228 21.20 -25.22 1.47
C ALA A 228 21.35 -24.41 2.77
N GLY A 229 20.68 -24.83 3.86
CA GLY A 229 20.77 -24.19 5.18
C GLY A 229 19.69 -23.15 5.47
N VAL A 230 18.65 -23.02 4.61
CA VAL A 230 17.56 -22.08 4.87
C VAL A 230 16.70 -22.58 6.05
N ASP A 231 16.53 -21.72 7.05
CA ASP A 231 15.67 -21.93 8.21
C ASP A 231 14.21 -21.59 7.90
N TYR A 232 13.97 -20.43 7.28
CA TYR A 232 12.64 -19.85 7.04
C TYR A 232 12.48 -19.20 5.67
N VAL A 233 11.22 -18.92 5.30
CA VAL A 233 10.86 -18.15 4.10
C VAL A 233 9.85 -17.05 4.44
N MET A 234 9.94 -15.92 3.74
CA MET A 234 8.94 -14.84 3.78
C MET A 234 8.21 -14.82 2.43
N ILE A 235 6.94 -15.25 2.39
CA ILE A 235 6.21 -15.45 1.12
C ILE A 235 5.24 -14.29 0.86
N LYS A 236 5.24 -13.75 -0.36
CA LYS A 236 4.25 -12.76 -0.79
C LYS A 236 2.87 -13.41 -0.88
N VAL A 237 1.89 -12.87 -0.16
CA VAL A 237 0.47 -13.29 -0.29
C VAL A 237 -0.17 -12.62 -1.50
N GLY A 238 0.20 -11.36 -1.71
CA GLY A 238 -0.29 -10.51 -2.77
C GLY A 238 0.12 -9.06 -2.55
N GLY A 239 -0.63 -8.16 -3.15
CA GLY A 239 -0.52 -6.74 -2.90
C GLY A 239 -1.70 -5.97 -3.49
N ARG A 240 -1.82 -4.69 -3.17
CA ARG A 240 -2.72 -3.77 -3.86
C ARG A 240 -1.97 -3.04 -4.97
N GLY A 241 -2.58 -2.86 -6.13
CA GLY A 241 -1.92 -2.24 -7.29
C GLY A 241 -1.73 -0.73 -7.11
N TYR A 242 -0.50 -0.23 -7.31
CA TYR A 242 -0.12 1.17 -7.06
C TYR A 242 -0.90 2.21 -7.87
N SER A 243 -1.37 1.85 -9.07
CA SER A 243 -2.20 2.69 -9.94
C SER A 243 -3.64 2.19 -10.08
N SER A 244 -3.92 0.91 -9.82
CA SER A 244 -5.27 0.33 -10.00
C SER A 244 -6.11 0.29 -8.72
N GLY A 245 -5.49 0.36 -7.53
CA GLY A 245 -6.17 0.23 -6.23
C GLY A 245 -6.76 -1.16 -5.94
N ASN A 246 -6.68 -2.12 -6.85
CA ASN A 246 -7.23 -3.46 -6.68
C ASN A 246 -6.25 -4.38 -5.96
N ILE A 247 -6.74 -5.24 -5.07
CA ILE A 247 -5.97 -6.34 -4.50
C ILE A 247 -5.76 -7.44 -5.55
N VAL A 248 -4.52 -7.90 -5.68
CA VAL A 248 -4.08 -8.99 -6.57
C VAL A 248 -3.26 -9.97 -5.74
N LEU A 249 -3.58 -11.25 -5.81
CA LEU A 249 -2.82 -12.30 -5.12
C LEU A 249 -1.56 -12.65 -5.91
N ASP A 250 -0.47 -12.98 -5.21
CA ASP A 250 0.72 -13.50 -5.88
C ASP A 250 0.43 -14.87 -6.49
N SER A 251 0.79 -15.07 -7.75
CA SER A 251 0.45 -16.29 -8.48
C SER A 251 1.13 -17.56 -7.95
N SER A 252 2.26 -17.40 -7.24
CA SER A 252 3.03 -18.50 -6.65
C SER A 252 2.72 -18.74 -5.17
N PHE A 253 2.01 -17.82 -4.49
CA PHE A 253 1.67 -17.89 -3.06
C PHE A 253 1.29 -19.30 -2.58
N LYS A 254 0.27 -19.92 -3.19
CA LYS A 254 -0.26 -21.21 -2.73
C LYS A 254 0.75 -22.35 -2.89
N ASP A 255 1.50 -22.37 -3.99
CA ASP A 255 2.48 -23.42 -4.24
C ASP A 255 3.71 -23.25 -3.34
N TYR A 256 4.12 -22.01 -3.08
CA TYR A 256 5.20 -21.70 -2.14
C TYR A 256 4.84 -22.04 -0.69
N MET A 257 3.64 -21.69 -0.23
CA MET A 257 3.19 -22.00 1.13
C MET A 257 3.10 -23.52 1.36
N ASN A 258 2.65 -24.28 0.36
CA ASN A 258 2.66 -25.74 0.40
C ASN A 258 4.09 -26.32 0.34
N GLY A 259 4.95 -25.79 -0.53
CA GLY A 259 6.35 -26.20 -0.64
C GLY A 259 7.14 -26.00 0.66
N ALA A 260 7.04 -24.82 1.26
CA ALA A 260 7.68 -24.49 2.52
C ALA A 260 7.18 -25.35 3.70
N LYS A 261 5.86 -25.56 3.78
CA LYS A 261 5.20 -26.42 4.77
C LYS A 261 5.67 -27.87 4.67
N ASN A 262 5.81 -28.39 3.45
CA ASN A 262 6.28 -29.76 3.23
C ASN A 262 7.78 -29.94 3.53
N ALA A 263 8.61 -28.94 3.22
CA ALA A 263 10.06 -28.97 3.46
C ALA A 263 10.47 -28.67 4.92
N GLY A 264 9.53 -28.39 5.82
CA GLY A 264 9.83 -28.06 7.22
C GLY A 264 10.61 -26.73 7.38
N LEU A 265 10.28 -25.74 6.55
CA LEU A 265 10.77 -24.37 6.69
C LEU A 265 9.88 -23.58 7.67
N GLY A 266 10.46 -22.60 8.36
CA GLY A 266 9.67 -21.55 9.00
C GLY A 266 8.93 -20.74 7.95
N ILE A 267 7.69 -20.33 8.23
CA ILE A 267 6.84 -19.62 7.26
C ILE A 267 6.42 -18.28 7.85
N GLY A 268 6.91 -17.20 7.27
CA GLY A 268 6.38 -15.86 7.42
C GLY A 268 5.78 -15.40 6.09
N VAL A 269 5.05 -14.29 6.12
CA VAL A 269 4.35 -13.79 4.95
C VAL A 269 4.37 -12.26 4.89
N TYR A 270 4.24 -11.70 3.71
CA TYR A 270 4.14 -10.25 3.52
C TYR A 270 3.04 -9.86 2.52
N PHE A 271 2.51 -8.66 2.70
CA PHE A 271 1.51 -8.07 1.81
C PHE A 271 2.00 -6.69 1.34
N TYR A 272 2.12 -6.52 0.03
CA TYR A 272 2.54 -5.25 -0.57
C TYR A 272 1.35 -4.28 -0.59
N SER A 273 1.26 -3.45 0.44
CA SER A 273 0.21 -2.47 0.63
C SER A 273 0.37 -1.30 -0.33
N GLN A 274 -0.76 -0.84 -0.87
CA GLN A 274 -0.87 0.45 -1.54
C GLN A 274 -2.09 1.23 -1.03
N ALA A 275 -2.64 0.86 0.14
CA ALA A 275 -3.80 1.49 0.75
C ALA A 275 -3.60 3.00 0.97
N VAL A 276 -4.63 3.79 0.69
CA VAL A 276 -4.66 5.25 0.93
C VAL A 276 -5.59 5.66 2.07
N ASP A 277 -6.45 4.76 2.54
CA ASP A 277 -7.31 4.94 3.71
C ASP A 277 -7.36 3.68 4.62
N ARG A 278 -8.13 3.75 5.70
CA ARG A 278 -8.25 2.66 6.68
C ARG A 278 -9.11 1.50 6.20
N ASP A 279 -10.12 1.74 5.38
CA ASP A 279 -11.04 0.69 4.93
C ASP A 279 -10.29 -0.23 3.96
N GLU A 280 -9.45 0.35 3.10
CA GLU A 280 -8.51 -0.38 2.26
C GLU A 280 -7.42 -1.15 3.04
N ILE A 281 -7.00 -0.67 4.22
CA ILE A 281 -6.10 -1.43 5.10
C ILE A 281 -6.82 -2.64 5.72
N TYR A 282 -8.10 -2.52 6.07
CA TYR A 282 -8.88 -3.66 6.56
C TYR A 282 -9.10 -4.70 5.46
N ASP A 283 -9.45 -4.30 4.23
CA ASP A 283 -9.49 -5.20 3.07
C ASP A 283 -8.19 -6.02 2.92
N GLU A 284 -7.02 -5.35 3.00
CA GLU A 284 -5.71 -5.98 2.81
C GLU A 284 -5.38 -6.95 3.96
N ALA A 285 -5.62 -6.53 5.20
CA ALA A 285 -5.38 -7.35 6.38
C ALA A 285 -6.31 -8.57 6.43
N ASP A 286 -7.63 -8.38 6.25
CA ASP A 286 -8.61 -9.46 6.30
C ASP A 286 -8.43 -10.44 5.13
N THR A 287 -8.09 -9.95 3.92
CA THR A 287 -7.73 -10.81 2.78
C THR A 287 -6.50 -11.66 3.08
N LEU A 288 -5.45 -11.08 3.68
CA LEU A 288 -4.27 -11.86 4.07
C LEU A 288 -4.62 -12.91 5.13
N LEU A 289 -5.35 -12.52 6.19
CA LEU A 289 -5.68 -13.40 7.31
C LEU A 289 -6.52 -14.61 6.87
N GLU A 290 -7.53 -14.39 6.02
CA GLU A 290 -8.36 -15.44 5.42
C GLU A 290 -7.55 -16.41 4.55
N LEU A 291 -6.48 -15.94 3.88
CA LEU A 291 -5.60 -16.75 3.04
C LEU A 291 -4.56 -17.56 3.81
N ILE A 292 -4.14 -17.13 5.01
CA ILE A 292 -3.08 -17.80 5.77
C ILE A 292 -3.55 -18.72 6.90
N LYS A 293 -4.82 -18.63 7.32
CA LYS A 293 -5.38 -19.36 8.49
C LYS A 293 -5.12 -20.88 8.54
N ASP A 294 -5.04 -21.54 7.38
CA ASP A 294 -4.83 -23.00 7.24
C ASP A 294 -3.34 -23.40 7.11
N TYR A 295 -2.43 -22.44 7.25
CA TYR A 295 -0.98 -22.62 7.16
C TYR A 295 -0.27 -22.36 8.50
N PRO A 296 0.83 -23.08 8.79
CA PRO A 296 1.59 -22.91 10.03
C PRO A 296 2.53 -21.69 9.93
N VAL A 297 1.95 -20.49 9.84
CA VAL A 297 2.72 -19.23 9.85
C VAL A 297 3.30 -19.01 11.25
N ASN A 298 4.61 -19.23 11.37
CA ASN A 298 5.40 -19.18 12.60
C ASN A 298 6.61 -18.23 12.52
N TYR A 299 6.72 -17.50 11.41
CA TYR A 299 7.51 -16.29 11.25
C TYR A 299 6.56 -15.10 11.02
N PRO A 300 7.04 -13.84 11.03
CA PRO A 300 6.16 -12.68 11.07
C PRO A 300 5.22 -12.54 9.87
N VAL A 301 4.12 -11.83 10.11
CA VAL A 301 3.20 -11.31 9.10
C VAL A 301 3.51 -9.83 8.91
N VAL A 302 3.91 -9.46 7.70
CA VAL A 302 4.64 -8.23 7.42
C VAL A 302 3.77 -7.22 6.66
N PHE A 303 3.78 -5.97 7.14
CA PHE A 303 3.36 -4.81 6.36
C PHE A 303 4.52 -4.35 5.50
N ASP A 304 4.35 -4.43 4.18
CA ASP A 304 5.31 -4.01 3.15
C ASP A 304 4.67 -2.87 2.36
N MET A 305 5.28 -1.68 2.36
CA MET A 305 4.87 -0.53 1.57
C MET A 305 6.12 0.22 1.15
N GLU A 306 6.33 0.37 -0.16
CA GLU A 306 7.48 1.06 -0.75
C GLU A 306 7.00 2.13 -1.74
N SER A 307 7.88 3.10 -2.03
CA SER A 307 7.75 3.96 -3.21
C SER A 307 8.04 3.14 -4.48
N ILE A 308 7.49 3.56 -5.62
CA ILE A 308 7.74 2.89 -6.90
C ILE A 308 8.95 3.56 -7.58
N ASP A 309 9.89 2.76 -8.09
CA ASP A 309 11.03 3.28 -8.84
C ASP A 309 10.58 3.76 -10.23
N GLY A 310 10.62 5.07 -10.46
CA GLY A 310 10.42 5.69 -11.77
C GLY A 310 8.96 5.87 -12.23
N ASP A 311 7.98 5.63 -11.37
CA ASP A 311 6.54 5.90 -11.61
C ASP A 311 5.88 6.42 -10.31
N MET A 312 4.69 7.01 -10.41
CA MET A 312 3.98 7.60 -9.28
C MET A 312 3.02 6.59 -8.63
N ALA A 313 3.25 6.30 -7.35
CA ALA A 313 2.36 5.49 -6.55
C ALA A 313 1.21 6.34 -6.00
N ARG A 314 -0.01 5.79 -5.93
CA ARG A 314 -1.13 6.48 -5.26
C ARG A 314 -0.88 6.74 -3.77
N THR A 315 0.06 6.02 -3.15
CA THR A 315 0.55 6.22 -1.78
C THR A 315 1.50 7.40 -1.64
N ASP A 316 2.04 7.99 -2.73
CA ASP A 316 2.97 9.13 -2.67
C ASP A 316 2.28 10.41 -2.21
N ALA A 317 0.98 10.56 -2.52
CA ALA A 317 0.14 11.68 -2.12
C ALA A 317 -0.21 11.71 -0.61
N LEU A 318 0.11 10.65 0.14
CA LEU A 318 -0.14 10.58 1.59
C LEU A 318 0.87 11.45 2.37
N ASP A 319 0.45 11.95 3.54
CA ASP A 319 1.40 12.51 4.51
C ASP A 319 2.00 11.43 5.43
N VAL A 320 3.08 11.79 6.14
CA VAL A 320 3.78 10.90 7.08
C VAL A 320 2.86 10.40 8.20
N SER A 321 1.94 11.25 8.69
CA SER A 321 1.03 10.87 9.78
C SER A 321 0.02 9.81 9.32
N THR A 322 -0.44 9.92 8.08
CA THR A 322 -1.39 9.02 7.44
C THR A 322 -0.73 7.69 7.14
N ARG A 323 0.43 7.66 6.45
CA ARG A 323 1.20 6.40 6.25
C ARG A 323 1.46 5.67 7.57
N THR A 324 1.89 6.41 8.60
CA THR A 324 2.12 5.86 9.94
C THR A 324 0.86 5.26 10.55
N GLU A 325 -0.29 5.92 10.40
CA GLU A 325 -1.57 5.43 10.93
C GLU A 325 -2.07 4.20 10.18
N LEU A 326 -1.92 4.15 8.85
CA LEU A 326 -2.28 2.98 8.03
C LEU A 326 -1.43 1.76 8.40
N ALA A 327 -0.11 1.92 8.47
CA ALA A 327 0.81 0.89 8.95
C ALA A 327 0.46 0.43 10.37
N ARG A 328 0.18 1.37 11.29
CA ARG A 328 -0.20 1.08 12.68
C ARG A 328 -1.51 0.30 12.78
N VAL A 329 -2.49 0.57 11.91
CA VAL A 329 -3.76 -0.17 11.86
C VAL A 329 -3.50 -1.60 11.38
N PHE A 330 -2.80 -1.80 10.26
CA PHE A 330 -2.47 -3.14 9.75
C PHE A 330 -1.73 -3.97 10.81
N LEU A 331 -0.62 -3.45 11.34
CA LEU A 331 0.22 -4.13 12.34
C LEU A 331 -0.56 -4.45 13.62
N LYS A 332 -1.54 -3.61 14.01
CA LYS A 332 -2.45 -3.88 15.13
C LYS A 332 -3.43 -5.02 14.81
N THR A 333 -4.10 -4.98 13.66
CA THR A 333 -5.06 -6.01 13.22
C THR A 333 -4.41 -7.39 13.16
N ILE A 334 -3.18 -7.47 12.63
CA ILE A 334 -2.38 -8.70 12.61
C ILE A 334 -2.08 -9.22 14.03
N LYS A 335 -1.70 -8.33 14.96
CA LYS A 335 -1.41 -8.65 16.38
C LYS A 335 -2.65 -9.17 17.11
N GLU A 336 -3.82 -8.57 16.85
CA GLU A 336 -5.10 -8.95 17.48
C GLU A 336 -5.66 -10.27 16.94
N ASN A 337 -5.27 -10.68 15.74
CA ASN A 337 -5.55 -12.01 15.18
C ASN A 337 -4.51 -13.08 15.57
N GLY A 338 -3.59 -12.77 16.49
CA GLY A 338 -2.68 -13.74 17.10
C GLY A 338 -1.38 -14.02 16.33
N TYR A 339 -1.12 -13.31 15.23
CA TYR A 339 0.14 -13.39 14.50
C TYR A 339 1.17 -12.39 15.04
N THR A 340 2.46 -12.61 14.75
CA THR A 340 3.50 -11.61 15.04
C THR A 340 3.52 -10.57 13.92
N PRO A 341 3.13 -9.30 14.15
CA PRO A 341 3.27 -8.23 13.16
C PRO A 341 4.74 -7.80 13.00
N MET A 342 5.09 -7.35 11.81
CA MET A 342 6.41 -6.80 11.49
C MET A 342 6.30 -5.73 10.40
N LEU A 343 7.09 -4.68 10.53
CA LEU A 343 7.20 -3.60 9.54
C LEU A 343 8.40 -3.89 8.63
N TYR A 344 8.19 -3.89 7.31
CA TYR A 344 9.28 -3.91 6.33
C TYR A 344 9.53 -2.50 5.78
N GLY A 345 10.77 -2.25 5.34
CA GLY A 345 11.11 -1.06 4.57
C GLY A 345 12.62 -0.87 4.40
N ASN A 346 13.00 -0.05 3.42
CA ASN A 346 14.39 0.39 3.26
C ASN A 346 14.72 1.59 4.18
N LYS A 347 16.00 1.96 4.26
CA LYS A 347 16.48 3.06 5.13
C LYS A 347 15.79 4.40 4.85
N GLU A 348 15.65 4.78 3.57
CA GLU A 348 14.97 6.03 3.19
C GLU A 348 13.51 6.03 3.67
N TRP A 349 12.79 4.94 3.41
CA TRP A 349 11.37 4.85 3.69
C TRP A 349 11.07 4.86 5.19
N LEU A 350 11.81 4.06 5.96
CA LEU A 350 11.67 3.97 7.42
C LEU A 350 12.01 5.29 8.13
N VAL A 351 13.03 6.02 7.66
CA VAL A 351 13.48 7.27 8.29
C VAL A 351 12.64 8.48 7.86
N THR A 352 12.20 8.56 6.59
CA THR A 352 11.62 9.79 6.03
C THR A 352 10.10 9.76 5.79
N LYS A 353 9.49 8.58 5.62
CA LYS A 353 8.06 8.46 5.25
C LYS A 353 7.17 8.07 6.44
N LEU A 354 7.76 7.70 7.59
CA LEU A 354 7.07 7.26 8.80
C LEU A 354 7.47 8.04 10.06
N ASN A 355 6.54 8.14 11.01
CA ASN A 355 6.82 8.52 12.39
C ASN A 355 6.99 7.24 13.23
N LEU A 356 8.23 6.77 13.34
CA LEU A 356 8.57 5.53 14.05
C LEU A 356 8.27 5.58 15.57
N GLU A 357 8.10 6.75 16.19
CA GLU A 357 7.73 6.84 17.63
C GLU A 357 6.38 6.17 17.91
N LYS A 358 5.47 6.15 16.91
CA LYS A 358 4.17 5.48 16.99
C LYS A 358 4.21 3.97 16.68
N LEU A 359 5.37 3.43 16.30
CA LEU A 359 5.52 2.06 15.78
C LEU A 359 6.56 1.20 16.55
N GLN A 360 7.16 1.71 17.62
CA GLN A 360 8.20 1.01 18.40
C GLN A 360 7.77 -0.33 19.04
N ASP A 361 6.47 -0.61 19.12
CA ASP A 361 5.87 -1.87 19.61
C ASP A 361 5.92 -3.03 18.59
N TYR A 362 6.51 -2.80 17.41
CA TYR A 362 6.57 -3.72 16.29
C TYR A 362 8.02 -4.02 15.87
N ASP A 363 8.29 -5.27 15.52
CA ASP A 363 9.61 -5.69 15.02
C ASP A 363 9.81 -5.17 13.58
N VAL A 364 11.05 -4.81 13.21
CA VAL A 364 11.39 -4.30 11.86
C VAL A 364 12.21 -5.32 11.06
N TRP A 365 11.86 -5.47 9.78
CA TRP A 365 12.64 -6.10 8.72
C TRP A 365 13.24 -5.02 7.82
N LEU A 366 14.53 -4.78 7.97
CA LEU A 366 15.27 -3.76 7.23
C LEU A 366 15.65 -4.28 5.83
N SER A 367 15.46 -3.46 4.80
CA SER A 367 16.01 -3.68 3.46
C SER A 367 17.22 -2.79 3.21
N GLN A 368 18.41 -3.38 3.04
CA GLN A 368 19.65 -2.63 2.79
C GLN A 368 20.73 -3.53 2.17
N GLU A 369 21.04 -3.36 0.87
CA GLU A 369 22.18 -4.04 0.24
C GLU A 369 23.51 -3.40 0.70
N ALA A 370 24.16 -4.00 1.71
CA ALA A 370 25.43 -3.55 2.28
C ALA A 370 26.19 -4.72 2.94
N ASP A 371 27.49 -4.55 3.21
CA ASP A 371 28.28 -5.53 3.98
C ASP A 371 27.83 -5.60 5.45
N THR A 372 27.45 -4.46 6.05
CA THR A 372 26.80 -4.34 7.36
C THR A 372 25.82 -3.16 7.37
N PRO A 373 24.68 -3.22 8.07
CA PRO A 373 23.73 -2.11 8.13
C PRO A 373 24.26 -0.91 8.91
N ASP A 374 23.90 0.29 8.45
CA ASP A 374 24.14 1.56 9.15
C ASP A 374 22.84 2.22 9.66
N TYR A 375 21.71 1.51 9.55
CA TYR A 375 20.41 1.94 10.07
C TYR A 375 20.46 2.04 11.61
N PRO A 376 20.22 3.23 12.19
CA PRO A 376 20.52 3.48 13.62
C PRO A 376 19.49 2.86 14.57
N TYR A 377 18.27 2.59 14.10
CA TYR A 377 17.16 2.12 14.95
C TYR A 377 17.04 0.59 14.97
N ALA A 378 16.37 0.06 15.98
CA ALA A 378 16.25 -1.38 16.19
C ALA A 378 15.53 -2.08 15.01
N TYR A 379 16.20 -3.10 14.48
CA TYR A 379 15.64 -4.07 13.54
C TYR A 379 15.85 -5.49 14.09
N THR A 380 15.26 -6.49 13.43
CA THR A 380 15.25 -7.90 13.89
C THR A 380 15.43 -8.90 12.76
N MET A 381 15.16 -8.47 11.53
CA MET A 381 15.43 -9.17 10.28
C MET A 381 16.07 -8.17 9.31
N TRP A 382 16.95 -8.63 8.43
CA TRP A 382 17.65 -7.81 7.45
C TRP A 382 17.76 -8.53 6.10
N GLN A 383 17.21 -7.93 5.04
CA GLN A 383 17.47 -8.30 3.65
C GLN A 383 18.79 -7.68 3.23
N TYR A 384 19.84 -8.50 3.13
CA TYR A 384 21.21 -8.05 2.84
C TYR A 384 21.56 -8.11 1.36
N THR A 385 20.81 -8.86 0.55
CA THR A 385 20.84 -8.73 -0.92
C THR A 385 19.56 -9.23 -1.57
N GLN A 386 19.18 -8.61 -2.68
CA GLN A 386 18.12 -9.07 -3.59
C GLN A 386 18.66 -9.92 -4.76
N LYS A 387 19.99 -9.99 -4.90
CA LYS A 387 20.73 -10.51 -6.07
C LYS A 387 21.64 -11.69 -5.70
N GLY A 388 21.33 -12.37 -4.60
CA GLY A 388 22.07 -13.54 -4.13
C GLY A 388 21.83 -14.79 -5.00
N SER A 389 22.57 -15.86 -4.73
CA SER A 389 22.41 -17.14 -5.44
C SER A 389 22.44 -18.31 -4.45
N ILE A 390 21.46 -19.21 -4.55
CA ILE A 390 21.28 -20.34 -3.62
C ILE A 390 20.71 -21.56 -4.35
N SER A 391 21.07 -22.76 -3.89
CA SER A 391 20.48 -23.99 -4.44
C SER A 391 19.00 -24.08 -4.07
N GLY A 392 18.13 -23.89 -5.05
CA GLY A 392 16.68 -23.96 -4.89
C GLY A 392 15.90 -22.89 -5.65
N ILE A 393 16.53 -21.74 -5.94
CA ILE A 393 15.96 -20.66 -6.75
C ILE A 393 16.72 -20.58 -8.08
N SER A 394 16.02 -20.27 -9.17
CA SER A 394 16.61 -20.09 -10.50
C SER A 394 16.79 -18.60 -10.80
N GLY A 395 18.03 -18.09 -10.69
CA GLY A 395 18.34 -16.67 -10.84
C GLY A 395 18.55 -15.97 -9.50
N ASN A 396 18.07 -14.73 -9.39
CA ASN A 396 18.27 -13.89 -8.21
C ASN A 396 17.44 -14.38 -7.02
N ALA A 397 18.12 -14.72 -5.93
CA ALA A 397 17.52 -15.00 -4.64
C ALA A 397 17.65 -13.77 -3.72
N ARG A 398 16.55 -13.39 -3.08
CA ARG A 398 16.52 -12.35 -2.07
C ARG A 398 16.82 -13.00 -0.71
N LEU A 399 17.92 -12.60 -0.09
CA LEU A 399 18.54 -13.29 1.04
C LEU A 399 18.43 -12.47 2.33
N ASN A 400 18.06 -13.14 3.41
CA ASN A 400 17.69 -12.52 4.67
C ASN A 400 18.40 -13.18 5.85
N VAL A 401 18.80 -12.37 6.82
CA VAL A 401 19.25 -12.84 8.13
C VAL A 401 18.23 -12.39 9.18
N SER A 402 17.70 -13.33 9.96
CA SER A 402 16.94 -12.98 11.16
C SER A 402 17.82 -13.11 12.39
N LEU A 403 17.64 -12.20 13.34
CA LEU A 403 18.37 -12.08 14.59
C LEU A 403 17.49 -12.50 15.79
N ILE A 404 16.30 -13.05 15.51
CA ILE A 404 15.34 -13.62 16.47
C ILE A 404 14.79 -14.95 15.89
N ASP A 405 14.70 -15.98 16.71
CA ASP A 405 14.08 -17.25 16.33
C ASP A 405 12.55 -17.18 16.49
N TYR A 406 11.86 -16.66 15.48
CA TYR A 406 10.40 -16.52 15.53
C TYR A 406 9.67 -17.86 15.69
N SER A 407 10.27 -18.98 15.27
CA SER A 407 9.69 -20.33 15.45
C SER A 407 9.57 -20.78 16.91
N LYS A 408 10.11 -19.99 17.86
CA LYS A 408 10.13 -20.27 19.31
C LYS A 408 9.58 -19.11 20.17
N LYS A 409 8.97 -18.09 19.54
CA LYS A 409 8.52 -16.85 20.20
C LYS A 409 7.16 -17.00 20.89
#